data_AF-A0A936HCN6-F1
#
_entry.id   AF-A0A936HCN6-F1
#
_cell.length_a   1.000
_cell.length_b   1.000
_cell.length_c   1.000
_cell.angle_alpha   90.00
_cell.angle_beta   90.00
_cell.angle_gamma   90.00
#
_symmetry.space_group_name_H-M   'P 1'
#
loop_
_entity.id
_entity.type
_entity.pdbx_description
1 polymer ?
#
loop_
_entity_poly.entity_id
_entity_poly.type
_entity_poly.pdbx_seq_one_letter_code
_entity_poly.pdbx_strand_id
1 'polypeptide(L)'
;MRYSFFNPVLRWLVLLLSYTLVLFIRLLKWLVAPLALLPQLLIGVPAGLLRIKLPLRPRFTSVREPDLPDAAWIAFTDVADALAAAGFVTQSDFRCDELICNGVLWLRFLNHPDLETGALAAYAAIDIPVRPARRFVEFSTDFHDGRLLVTTNLNLPYSLPAPAYLARIQLKDIWEPRALYALHRDLVERLPQAAAPKTEGASRDPANLLTERCNREIQALIKQGWLRLDPRGDSARLRPWAALTSAWRQAWPLQSLYLWAADRRSRQLLAKNGLDVAKFAGGAPSIEVFRQPLTAVTTIDGARAGYEYVWPLAQQTDGRAVLESVVVEFDVSAISPFPREFRYSFKSHADHAQRRIRRYCSFDILLDPMAGTLAATATEREFEQAADDSEWQELTATAPLAPLRFDPWLRDLDSVLPTAQTALARGANGKKLAPDSASLYLEDGRPFWQIVAWADDDTPLFVILDARSGIIVKR
;
A
#
# COMPACT_ATOMS: atom_id res chain seq x y z
N MET A 1 16.70 -33.49 33.95
CA MET A 1 16.02 -33.17 32.67
C MET A 1 14.51 -33.32 32.85
N ARG A 2 13.79 -32.21 33.07
CA ARG A 2 12.32 -32.21 33.28
C ARG A 2 11.71 -30.85 32.89
N TYR A 3 12.07 -30.32 31.73
CA TYR A 3 11.45 -29.11 31.18
C TYR A 3 11.45 -29.19 29.65
N SER A 4 10.50 -29.94 29.05
CA SER A 4 10.21 -29.86 27.61
C SER A 4 8.86 -30.48 27.22
N PHE A 5 7.84 -30.35 28.06
CA PHE A 5 6.46 -30.73 27.72
C PHE A 5 5.46 -29.58 27.92
N PHE A 6 5.77 -28.60 28.79
CA PHE A 6 4.86 -27.49 29.09
C PHE A 6 4.73 -26.48 27.95
N ASN A 7 5.78 -26.21 27.18
CA ASN A 7 5.75 -25.20 26.12
C ASN A 7 4.87 -25.57 24.91
N PRO A 8 4.93 -26.80 24.35
CA PRO A 8 4.02 -27.20 23.28
C PRO A 8 2.57 -27.35 23.75
N VAL A 9 2.34 -27.80 25.00
CA VAL A 9 0.99 -27.94 25.58
C VAL A 9 0.35 -26.58 25.86
N LEU A 10 1.12 -25.61 26.36
CA LEU A 10 0.65 -24.23 26.55
C LEU A 10 0.32 -23.57 25.21
N ARG A 11 1.18 -23.72 24.20
CA ARG A 11 0.92 -23.24 22.83
C ARG A 11 -0.34 -23.88 22.24
N TRP A 12 -0.54 -25.18 22.45
CA TRP A 12 -1.77 -25.88 22.05
C TRP A 12 -3.02 -25.37 22.77
N LEU A 13 -2.95 -25.17 24.10
CA LEU A 13 -4.06 -24.62 24.88
C LEU A 13 -4.42 -23.20 24.44
N VAL A 14 -3.44 -22.34 24.21
CA VAL A 14 -3.66 -20.96 23.73
C VAL A 14 -4.23 -20.97 22.31
N LEU A 15 -3.69 -21.80 21.41
CA LEU A 15 -4.23 -21.94 20.05
C LEU A 15 -5.65 -22.52 20.04
N LEU A 16 -5.95 -23.50 20.89
CA LEU A 16 -7.27 -24.11 20.95
C LEU A 16 -8.30 -23.20 21.61
N LEU A 17 -7.91 -22.45 22.65
CA LEU A 17 -8.76 -21.42 23.26
C LEU A 17 -9.03 -20.26 22.28
N SER A 18 -8.00 -19.79 21.57
CA SER A 18 -8.18 -18.76 20.54
C SER A 18 -9.03 -19.27 19.37
N TYR A 19 -8.85 -20.51 18.94
CA TYR A 19 -9.65 -21.10 17.86
C TYR A 19 -11.11 -21.31 18.27
N THR A 20 -11.36 -21.81 19.48
CA THR A 20 -12.73 -21.95 20.02
C THR A 20 -13.40 -20.60 20.20
N LEU A 21 -12.68 -19.58 20.68
CA LEU A 21 -13.17 -18.21 20.75
C LEU A 21 -13.52 -17.65 19.37
N VAL A 22 -12.64 -17.84 18.37
CA VAL A 22 -12.90 -17.41 16.98
C VAL A 22 -14.13 -18.12 16.40
N LEU A 23 -14.27 -19.43 16.63
CA LEU A 23 -15.44 -20.20 16.19
C LEU A 23 -16.72 -19.73 16.88
N PHE A 24 -16.67 -19.48 18.20
CA PHE A 24 -17.81 -18.96 18.96
C PHE A 24 -18.23 -17.57 18.46
N ILE A 25 -17.28 -16.65 18.26
CA ILE A 25 -17.54 -15.32 17.69
C ILE A 25 -18.12 -15.45 16.27
N ARG A 26 -17.60 -16.36 15.44
CA ARG A 26 -18.15 -16.61 14.10
C ARG A 26 -19.58 -17.14 14.20
N LEU A 27 -19.85 -18.12 15.05
CA LEU A 27 -21.19 -18.68 15.24
C LEU A 27 -22.18 -17.61 15.69
N LEU A 28 -21.80 -16.78 16.67
CA LEU A 28 -22.61 -15.66 17.14
C LEU A 28 -22.89 -14.66 16.02
N LYS A 29 -21.87 -14.30 15.22
CA LYS A 29 -22.05 -13.45 14.04
C LYS A 29 -23.01 -14.07 13.03
N TRP A 30 -22.93 -15.37 12.77
CA TRP A 30 -23.83 -16.08 11.85
C TRP A 30 -25.27 -16.14 12.36
N LEU A 31 -25.48 -16.21 13.67
CA LEU A 31 -26.81 -16.24 14.27
C LEU A 31 -27.46 -14.84 14.28
N VAL A 32 -26.67 -13.80 14.52
CA VAL A 32 -27.12 -12.39 14.49
C VAL A 32 -27.27 -11.87 13.06
N ALA A 33 -26.45 -12.34 12.12
CA ALA A 33 -26.45 -11.90 10.72
C ALA A 33 -27.84 -11.88 10.05
N PRO A 34 -28.64 -12.96 10.04
CA PRO A 34 -29.95 -12.94 9.40
C PRO A 34 -30.92 -11.96 10.08
N LEU A 35 -30.88 -11.87 11.41
CA LEU A 35 -31.69 -10.93 12.19
C LEU A 35 -31.30 -9.47 11.93
N ALA A 36 -30.02 -9.19 11.72
CA ALA A 36 -29.51 -7.86 11.36
C ALA A 36 -29.71 -7.53 9.87
N LEU A 37 -29.78 -8.53 9.00
CA LEU A 37 -29.93 -8.34 7.55
C LEU A 37 -31.32 -7.81 7.19
N LEU A 38 -32.36 -8.37 7.81
CA LEU A 38 -33.75 -7.98 7.55
C LEU A 38 -34.02 -6.48 7.79
N PRO A 39 -33.66 -5.87 8.94
CA PRO A 39 -33.83 -4.43 9.14
C PRO A 39 -32.95 -3.60 8.19
N GLN A 40 -31.73 -4.07 7.85
CA GLN A 40 -30.89 -3.40 6.85
C GLN A 40 -31.56 -3.35 5.47
N LEU A 41 -32.31 -4.39 5.07
CA LEU A 41 -33.05 -4.39 3.81
C LEU A 41 -34.34 -3.56 3.90
N LEU A 42 -35.09 -3.69 4.99
CA LEU A 42 -36.31 -2.92 5.22
C LEU A 42 -36.06 -1.41 5.23
N ILE A 43 -34.88 -0.97 5.69
CA ILE A 43 -34.49 0.44 5.66
C ILE A 43 -33.76 0.78 4.36
N GLY A 44 -32.81 -0.07 3.95
CA GLY A 44 -31.90 0.18 2.83
C GLY A 44 -32.60 0.22 1.48
N VAL A 45 -33.60 -0.62 1.23
CA VAL A 45 -34.33 -0.64 -0.04
C VAL A 45 -35.20 0.61 -0.23
N PRO A 46 -36.07 0.99 0.73
CA PRO A 46 -36.81 2.25 0.63
C PRO A 46 -35.89 3.47 0.59
N ALA A 47 -34.83 3.50 1.41
CA ALA A 47 -33.85 4.58 1.37
C ALA A 47 -33.17 4.68 0.00
N GLY A 48 -32.79 3.55 -0.60
CA GLY A 48 -32.22 3.51 -1.94
C GLY A 48 -33.17 4.03 -3.01
N LEU A 49 -34.45 3.64 -2.96
CA LEU A 49 -35.45 4.10 -3.93
C LEU A 49 -35.80 5.58 -3.81
N LEU A 50 -35.83 6.10 -2.58
CA LEU A 50 -36.24 7.47 -2.30
C LEU A 50 -35.07 8.46 -2.45
N ARG A 51 -33.88 8.09 -1.95
CA ARG A 51 -32.74 9.01 -1.77
C ARG A 51 -31.67 8.89 -2.84
N ILE A 52 -31.46 7.72 -3.45
CA ILE A 52 -30.41 7.57 -4.48
C ILE A 52 -30.93 8.12 -5.81
N LYS A 53 -30.44 9.32 -6.15
CA LYS A 53 -30.63 9.97 -7.44
C LYS A 53 -29.25 10.20 -8.06
N LEU A 54 -28.95 9.48 -9.14
CA LEU A 54 -27.67 9.57 -9.84
C LEU A 54 -27.80 10.64 -10.95
N PRO A 55 -27.08 11.76 -10.89
CA PRO A 55 -27.09 12.75 -11.97
C PRO A 55 -26.53 12.14 -13.25
N LEU A 56 -27.16 12.40 -14.41
CA LEU A 56 -26.59 11.93 -15.69
C LEU A 56 -25.25 12.61 -15.99
N ARG A 57 -25.13 13.88 -15.61
CA ARG A 57 -23.91 14.67 -15.75
C ARG A 57 -23.56 15.27 -14.39
N PRO A 58 -22.85 14.52 -13.52
CA PRO A 58 -22.43 15.04 -12.23
C PRO A 58 -21.54 16.27 -12.42
N ARG A 59 -21.67 17.24 -11.51
CA ARG A 59 -20.80 18.41 -11.50
C ARG A 59 -19.52 18.11 -10.71
N PHE A 60 -18.41 18.09 -11.42
CA PHE A 60 -17.07 18.09 -10.82
C PHE A 60 -16.56 19.53 -10.79
N THR A 61 -16.63 20.17 -9.64
CA THR A 61 -16.11 21.53 -9.47
C THR A 61 -14.61 21.46 -9.18
N SER A 62 -13.81 22.24 -9.92
CA SER A 62 -12.38 22.33 -9.66
C SER A 62 -12.14 22.98 -8.30
N VAL A 63 -11.22 22.40 -7.53
CA VAL A 63 -10.84 22.84 -6.19
C VAL A 63 -9.35 23.17 -6.21
N ARG A 64 -8.96 24.26 -5.56
CA ARG A 64 -7.53 24.56 -5.37
C ARG A 64 -7.01 23.80 -4.17
N GLU A 65 -5.74 23.45 -4.21
CA GLU A 65 -5.10 22.68 -3.13
C GLU A 65 -5.37 23.24 -1.72
N PRO A 66 -5.32 24.56 -1.43
CA PRO A 66 -5.59 25.09 -0.09
C PRO A 66 -7.02 24.83 0.41
N ASP A 67 -7.98 24.69 -0.51
CA ASP A 67 -9.39 24.48 -0.19
C ASP A 67 -9.73 23.01 0.08
N LEU A 68 -8.77 22.09 -0.12
CA LEU A 68 -8.94 20.68 0.22
C LEU A 68 -8.98 20.47 1.73
N PRO A 69 -9.86 19.60 2.23
CA PRO A 69 -9.76 19.08 3.59
C PRO A 69 -8.42 18.36 3.80
N ASP A 70 -7.84 18.48 5.00
CA ASP A 70 -6.52 17.90 5.32
C ASP A 70 -6.45 16.40 5.00
N ALA A 71 -7.48 15.63 5.39
CA ALA A 71 -7.52 14.19 5.10
C ALA A 71 -7.55 13.85 3.61
N ALA A 72 -8.21 14.68 2.78
CA ALA A 72 -8.20 14.51 1.34
C ALA A 72 -6.84 14.90 0.76
N TRP A 73 -6.27 16.01 1.23
CA TRP A 73 -4.93 16.47 0.83
C TRP A 73 -3.86 15.41 1.14
N ILE A 74 -3.88 14.79 2.33
CA ILE A 74 -2.97 13.70 2.71
C ILE A 74 -3.13 12.54 1.73
N ALA A 75 -4.36 12.03 1.55
CA ALA A 75 -4.63 10.90 0.68
C ALA A 75 -4.20 11.16 -0.78
N PHE A 76 -4.38 12.37 -1.29
CA PHE A 76 -4.02 12.73 -2.66
C PHE A 76 -2.53 12.93 -2.84
N THR A 77 -1.86 13.50 -1.84
CA THR A 77 -0.42 13.72 -1.88
C THR A 77 0.33 12.41 -1.75
N ASP A 78 -0.13 11.48 -0.91
CA ASP A 78 0.42 10.12 -0.83
C ASP A 78 0.41 9.39 -2.18
N VAL A 79 -0.71 9.51 -2.92
CA VAL A 79 -0.84 8.89 -4.25
C VAL A 79 0.00 9.60 -5.30
N ALA A 80 0.03 10.94 -5.28
CA ALA A 80 0.83 11.72 -6.20
C ALA A 80 2.33 11.45 -6.03
N ASP A 81 2.83 11.46 -4.78
CA ASP A 81 4.22 11.17 -4.47
C ASP A 81 4.60 9.74 -4.88
N ALA A 82 3.72 8.77 -4.61
CA ALA A 82 3.95 7.37 -5.00
C ALA A 82 4.05 7.20 -6.52
N LEU A 83 3.22 7.91 -7.30
CA LEU A 83 3.13 7.73 -8.74
C LEU A 83 4.05 8.67 -9.54
N ALA A 84 4.65 9.68 -8.90
CA ALA A 84 5.58 10.60 -9.54
C ALA A 84 6.77 9.87 -10.17
N ALA A 85 7.37 8.90 -9.47
CA ALA A 85 8.47 8.08 -9.98
C ALA A 85 8.05 7.20 -11.18
N ALA A 86 6.75 6.94 -11.33
CA ALA A 86 6.16 6.21 -12.45
C ALA A 86 5.71 7.14 -13.59
N GLY A 87 6.06 8.43 -13.56
CA GLY A 87 5.77 9.39 -14.64
C GLY A 87 4.40 10.08 -14.56
N PHE A 88 3.58 9.82 -13.54
CA PHE A 88 2.28 10.48 -13.41
C PHE A 88 2.43 11.93 -12.98
N VAL A 89 1.60 12.79 -13.57
CA VAL A 89 1.53 14.22 -13.24
C VAL A 89 0.12 14.56 -12.76
N THR A 90 0.03 15.26 -11.62
CA THR A 90 -1.23 15.80 -11.12
C THR A 90 -1.79 16.83 -12.09
N GLN A 91 -3.03 16.63 -12.55
CA GLN A 91 -3.69 17.56 -13.47
C GLN A 91 -4.67 18.49 -12.76
N SER A 92 -5.55 17.95 -11.92
CA SER A 92 -6.63 18.73 -11.30
C SER A 92 -7.24 18.03 -10.09
N ASP A 93 -7.71 18.83 -9.13
CA ASP A 93 -8.49 18.39 -7.98
C ASP A 93 -9.95 18.79 -8.14
N PHE A 94 -10.86 17.93 -7.71
CA PHE A 94 -12.30 18.09 -7.86
C PHE A 94 -13.07 17.80 -6.58
N ARG A 95 -14.22 18.47 -6.46
CA ARG A 95 -15.28 18.16 -5.51
C ARG A 95 -16.54 17.77 -6.26
N CYS A 96 -17.24 16.75 -5.76
CA CYS A 96 -18.55 16.34 -6.24
C CYS A 96 -19.46 15.99 -5.06
N ASP A 97 -20.54 16.74 -4.91
CA ASP A 97 -21.55 16.54 -3.85
C ASP A 97 -22.75 15.68 -4.33
N GLU A 98 -22.79 15.32 -5.62
CA GLU A 98 -23.98 14.74 -6.26
C GLU A 98 -23.93 13.20 -6.38
N LEU A 99 -22.75 12.59 -6.26
CA LEU A 99 -22.56 11.14 -6.46
C LEU A 99 -22.72 10.31 -5.18
N ILE A 100 -22.60 10.94 -4.01
CA ILE A 100 -22.70 10.27 -2.70
C ILE A 100 -23.85 10.91 -1.93
N CYS A 101 -24.84 10.11 -1.54
CA CYS A 101 -25.93 10.61 -0.70
C CYS A 101 -25.38 10.95 0.70
N ASN A 102 -25.60 12.20 1.13
CA ASN A 102 -25.11 12.75 2.41
C ASN A 102 -23.59 12.63 2.55
N GLY A 103 -22.86 12.97 1.49
CA GLY A 103 -21.41 12.95 1.51
C GLY A 103 -20.80 13.75 0.36
N VAL A 104 -19.50 13.96 0.46
CA VAL A 104 -18.71 14.69 -0.52
C VAL A 104 -17.64 13.77 -1.06
N LEU A 105 -17.55 13.68 -2.38
CA LEU A 105 -16.49 12.99 -3.08
C LEU A 105 -15.44 14.01 -3.52
N TRP A 106 -14.25 13.91 -2.93
CA TRP A 106 -13.06 14.63 -3.37
C TRP A 106 -12.25 13.73 -4.28
N LEU A 107 -11.70 14.28 -5.35
CA LEU A 107 -10.92 13.53 -6.34
C LEU A 107 -9.65 14.30 -6.72
N ARG A 108 -8.55 13.60 -6.93
CA ARG A 108 -7.37 14.09 -7.66
C ARG A 108 -7.17 13.25 -8.91
N PHE A 109 -7.16 13.90 -10.06
CA PHE A 109 -6.87 13.25 -11.33
C PHE A 109 -5.37 13.43 -11.67
N LEU A 110 -4.70 12.30 -11.92
CA LEU A 110 -3.34 12.25 -12.41
C LEU A 110 -3.32 11.57 -13.76
N ASN A 111 -2.48 12.08 -14.66
CA ASN A 111 -2.31 11.51 -15.98
C ASN A 111 -0.86 11.14 -16.20
N HIS A 112 -0.62 10.00 -16.85
CA HIS A 112 0.68 9.71 -17.41
C HIS A 112 0.79 10.42 -18.77
N PRO A 113 1.79 11.26 -19.03
CA PRO A 113 1.87 12.03 -20.27
C PRO A 113 2.08 11.15 -21.50
N ASP A 114 2.87 10.08 -21.35
CA ASP A 114 3.26 9.20 -22.47
C ASP A 114 2.39 7.94 -22.60
N LEU A 115 1.53 7.68 -21.62
CA LEU A 115 0.71 6.47 -21.55
C LEU A 115 -0.73 6.91 -21.33
N GLU A 116 -1.68 6.26 -21.99
CA GLU A 116 -3.11 6.55 -21.78
C GLU A 116 -3.70 5.97 -20.49
N THR A 117 -2.86 5.88 -19.45
CA THR A 117 -3.31 5.48 -18.14
C THR A 117 -3.65 6.73 -17.33
N GLY A 118 -4.93 6.89 -17.02
CA GLY A 118 -5.39 7.87 -16.04
C GLY A 118 -5.46 7.23 -14.65
N ALA A 119 -4.95 7.93 -13.63
CA ALA A 119 -5.10 7.57 -12.24
C ALA A 119 -6.03 8.55 -11.52
N LEU A 120 -6.93 8.03 -10.71
CA LEU A 120 -7.88 8.80 -9.92
C LEU A 120 -7.71 8.43 -8.45
N ALA A 121 -7.17 9.35 -7.66
CA ALA A 121 -7.19 9.24 -6.20
C ALA A 121 -8.53 9.80 -5.70
N ALA A 122 -9.21 9.07 -4.83
CA ALA A 122 -10.52 9.43 -4.34
C ALA A 122 -10.59 9.40 -2.82
N TYR A 123 -11.20 10.44 -2.24
CA TYR A 123 -11.53 10.54 -0.83
C TYR A 123 -13.02 10.85 -0.66
N ALA A 124 -13.76 9.86 -0.17
CA ALA A 124 -15.19 9.98 0.08
C ALA A 124 -15.45 10.24 1.56
N ALA A 125 -15.90 11.45 1.88
CA ALA A 125 -16.40 11.82 3.20
C ALA A 125 -17.91 11.59 3.22
N ILE A 126 -18.41 10.87 4.23
CA ILE A 126 -19.85 10.65 4.43
C ILE A 126 -20.21 11.30 5.75
N ASP A 127 -21.28 12.09 5.78
CA ASP A 127 -21.77 12.82 6.96
C ASP A 127 -22.52 11.87 7.92
N ILE A 128 -21.87 10.77 8.30
CA ILE A 128 -22.35 9.81 9.29
C ILE A 128 -21.22 9.58 10.29
N PRO A 129 -21.37 9.96 11.57
CA PRO A 129 -20.30 9.94 12.58
C PRO A 129 -19.62 8.58 12.76
N VAL A 130 -20.32 7.50 12.42
CA VAL A 130 -19.91 6.11 12.67
C VAL A 130 -19.17 5.49 11.47
N ARG A 131 -19.17 6.12 10.29
CA ARG A 131 -18.52 5.57 9.10
C ARG A 131 -17.23 6.30 8.78
N PRO A 132 -16.06 5.63 8.80
CA PRO A 132 -14.82 6.27 8.40
C PRO A 132 -14.90 6.68 6.92
N ALA A 133 -14.27 7.81 6.62
CA ALA A 133 -14.06 8.23 5.25
C ALA A 133 -13.29 7.15 4.48
N ARG A 134 -13.52 7.10 3.16
CA ARG A 134 -12.95 6.06 2.31
C ARG A 134 -11.97 6.66 1.33
N ARG A 135 -10.77 6.10 1.33
CA ARG A 135 -9.73 6.39 0.34
C ARG A 135 -9.58 5.20 -0.60
N PHE A 136 -9.40 5.48 -1.89
CA PHE A 136 -9.05 4.49 -2.89
C PHE A 136 -8.37 5.15 -4.08
N VAL A 137 -7.69 4.34 -4.87
CA VAL A 137 -7.08 4.71 -6.15
C VAL A 137 -7.70 3.86 -7.24
N GLU A 138 -7.89 4.46 -8.39
CA GLU A 138 -8.37 3.82 -9.60
C GLU A 138 -7.43 4.11 -10.77
N PHE A 139 -6.94 3.08 -11.43
CA PHE A 139 -6.27 3.18 -12.72
C PHE A 139 -7.22 2.80 -13.83
N SER A 140 -7.20 3.56 -14.91
CA SER A 140 -8.11 3.41 -16.03
C SER A 140 -7.36 3.49 -17.35
N THR A 141 -7.63 2.53 -18.24
CA THR A 141 -7.14 2.50 -19.62
C THR A 141 -8.33 2.32 -20.56
N ASP A 142 -8.53 3.28 -21.46
CA ASP A 142 -9.52 3.22 -22.53
C ASP A 142 -8.92 2.54 -23.77
N PHE A 143 -9.68 1.63 -24.39
CA PHE A 143 -9.27 0.93 -25.61
C PHE A 143 -9.99 1.50 -26.84
N HIS A 144 -9.38 1.35 -28.02
CA HIS A 144 -9.94 1.84 -29.29
C HIS A 144 -11.33 1.29 -29.62
N ASP A 145 -11.64 0.06 -29.20
CA ASP A 145 -12.96 -0.55 -29.39
C ASP A 145 -14.02 -0.07 -28.39
N GLY A 146 -13.67 0.91 -27.57
CA GLY A 146 -14.53 1.51 -26.56
C GLY A 146 -14.62 0.70 -25.27
N ARG A 147 -13.92 -0.44 -25.12
CA ARG A 147 -13.82 -1.11 -23.81
C ARG A 147 -12.99 -0.24 -22.85
N LEU A 148 -13.25 -0.41 -21.56
CA LEU A 148 -12.55 0.28 -20.48
C LEU A 148 -12.11 -0.75 -19.46
N LEU A 149 -10.81 -0.77 -19.13
CA LEU A 149 -10.26 -1.53 -18.02
C LEU A 149 -10.02 -0.61 -16.85
N VAL A 150 -10.55 -0.99 -15.70
CA VAL A 150 -10.39 -0.29 -14.43
C VAL A 150 -9.76 -1.23 -13.41
N THR A 151 -8.72 -0.78 -12.73
CA THR A 151 -8.08 -1.48 -11.61
C THR A 151 -8.12 -0.60 -10.37
N THR A 152 -8.68 -1.10 -9.27
CA THR A 152 -8.92 -0.29 -8.06
C THR A 152 -8.70 -1.08 -6.78
N ASN A 153 -8.30 -0.39 -5.71
CA ASN A 153 -8.22 -0.92 -4.35
C ASN A 153 -9.42 -0.53 -3.46
N LEU A 154 -10.55 -0.12 -4.06
CA LEU A 154 -11.77 0.21 -3.32
C LEU A 154 -12.16 -0.93 -2.35
N ASN A 155 -12.22 -0.62 -1.06
CA ASN A 155 -12.59 -1.56 0.00
C ASN A 155 -14.13 -1.61 0.25
N LEU A 156 -14.91 -1.63 -0.84
CA LEU A 156 -16.37 -1.77 -0.82
C LEU A 156 -16.83 -2.48 -2.10
N PRO A 157 -17.73 -3.47 -2.02
CA PRO A 157 -18.34 -4.02 -3.23
C PRO A 157 -19.15 -2.92 -3.95
N TYR A 158 -19.00 -2.85 -5.28
CA TYR A 158 -19.87 -2.01 -6.10
C TYR A 158 -21.34 -2.43 -5.93
N SER A 159 -22.21 -1.42 -5.76
CA SER A 159 -23.65 -1.60 -5.54
C SER A 159 -24.37 -2.16 -6.77
N LEU A 160 -23.95 -1.72 -7.95
CA LEU A 160 -24.47 -2.13 -9.25
C LEU A 160 -23.42 -2.97 -10.01
N PRO A 161 -23.82 -3.80 -10.98
CA PRO A 161 -22.85 -4.52 -11.81
C PRO A 161 -22.08 -3.56 -12.73
N ALA A 162 -20.93 -3.99 -13.22
CA ALA A 162 -20.24 -3.29 -14.28
C ALA A 162 -20.97 -3.47 -15.61
N PRO A 163 -21.14 -2.39 -16.43
CA PRO A 163 -21.58 -2.52 -17.81
C PRO A 163 -20.69 -3.44 -18.65
N ALA A 164 -21.22 -3.96 -19.76
CA ALA A 164 -20.50 -4.95 -20.59
C ALA A 164 -19.18 -4.43 -21.20
N TYR A 165 -19.07 -3.11 -21.43
CA TYR A 165 -17.84 -2.50 -21.94
C TYR A 165 -16.77 -2.30 -20.85
N LEU A 166 -17.13 -2.44 -19.57
CA LEU A 166 -16.29 -2.08 -18.43
C LEU A 166 -15.81 -3.33 -17.69
N ALA A 167 -14.52 -3.61 -17.78
CA ALA A 167 -13.86 -4.62 -16.97
C ALA A 167 -13.31 -3.98 -15.69
N ARG A 168 -13.78 -4.44 -14.52
CA ARG A 168 -13.28 -3.98 -13.21
C ARG A 168 -12.48 -5.07 -12.51
N ILE A 169 -11.25 -4.74 -12.17
CA ILE A 169 -10.33 -5.52 -11.34
C ILE A 169 -10.28 -4.84 -9.97
N GLN A 170 -10.87 -5.48 -8.97
CA GLN A 170 -10.97 -4.94 -7.61
C GLN A 170 -10.04 -5.72 -6.69
N LEU A 171 -9.01 -5.07 -6.17
CA LEU A 171 -7.93 -5.66 -5.38
C LEU A 171 -7.85 -4.98 -4.02
N LYS A 172 -8.69 -5.40 -3.08
CA LYS A 172 -8.91 -4.71 -1.81
C LYS A 172 -7.68 -4.72 -0.88
N ASP A 173 -6.79 -5.69 -1.07
CA ASP A 173 -5.62 -5.92 -0.21
C ASP A 173 -4.35 -5.22 -0.76
N ILE A 174 -4.43 -4.59 -1.94
CA ILE A 174 -3.31 -3.88 -2.57
C ILE A 174 -3.45 -2.40 -2.26
N TRP A 175 -2.84 -1.98 -1.15
CA TRP A 175 -2.99 -0.61 -0.65
C TRP A 175 -2.01 0.37 -1.31
N GLU A 176 -0.83 -0.08 -1.72
CA GLU A 176 0.22 0.76 -2.31
C GLU A 176 -0.09 1.12 -3.79
N PRO A 177 -0.13 2.41 -4.16
CA PRO A 177 -0.46 2.84 -5.52
C PRO A 177 0.48 2.31 -6.61
N ARG A 178 1.79 2.25 -6.34
CA ARG A 178 2.79 1.71 -7.30
C ARG A 178 2.57 0.24 -7.61
N ALA A 179 2.28 -0.57 -6.58
CA ALA A 179 1.96 -1.98 -6.73
C ALA A 179 0.69 -2.19 -7.57
N LEU A 180 -0.34 -1.39 -7.30
CA LEU A 180 -1.60 -1.43 -8.06
C LEU A 180 -1.39 -1.00 -9.52
N TYR A 181 -0.57 0.03 -9.76
CA TYR A 181 -0.20 0.46 -11.10
C TYR A 181 0.60 -0.60 -11.87
N ALA A 182 1.60 -1.22 -11.23
CA ALA A 182 2.38 -2.30 -11.85
C ALA A 182 1.47 -3.44 -12.33
N LEU A 183 0.53 -3.87 -11.50
CA LEU A 183 -0.48 -4.87 -11.89
C LEU A 183 -1.38 -4.40 -13.03
N HIS A 184 -1.77 -3.12 -13.04
CA HIS A 184 -2.59 -2.56 -14.12
C HIS A 184 -1.83 -2.54 -15.45
N ARG A 185 -0.62 -1.97 -15.46
CA ARG A 185 0.25 -1.87 -16.62
C ARG A 185 0.55 -3.27 -17.18
N ASP A 186 1.02 -4.19 -16.34
CA ASP A 186 1.39 -5.52 -16.80
C ASP A 186 0.16 -6.32 -17.29
N LEU A 187 -1.04 -6.02 -16.78
CA LEU A 187 -2.28 -6.59 -17.33
C LEU A 187 -2.57 -6.01 -18.71
N VAL A 188 -2.49 -4.69 -18.89
CA VAL A 188 -2.70 -4.02 -20.18
C VAL A 188 -1.73 -4.55 -21.24
N GLU A 189 -0.45 -4.70 -20.90
CA GLU A 189 0.59 -5.24 -21.80
C GLU A 189 0.34 -6.68 -22.25
N ARG A 190 -0.33 -7.48 -21.42
CA ARG A 190 -0.63 -8.89 -21.71
C ARG A 190 -1.95 -9.08 -22.45
N LEU A 191 -2.75 -8.02 -22.62
CA LEU A 191 -3.94 -8.09 -23.43
C LEU A 191 -3.57 -8.16 -24.93
N PRO A 192 -4.36 -8.87 -25.76
CA PRO A 192 -4.09 -8.98 -27.20
C PRO A 192 -4.04 -7.60 -27.88
N GLN A 193 -3.20 -7.45 -28.93
CA GLN A 193 -3.03 -6.19 -29.69
C GLN A 193 -4.33 -5.59 -30.25
N ALA A 194 -5.38 -6.39 -30.46
CA ALA A 194 -6.72 -5.90 -30.83
C ALA A 194 -7.39 -5.04 -29.72
N ALA A 195 -6.82 -5.03 -28.52
CA ALA A 195 -7.14 -4.15 -27.40
C ALA A 195 -5.99 -3.15 -27.18
N ALA A 196 -5.57 -2.45 -28.24
CA ALA A 196 -4.61 -1.36 -28.10
C ALA A 196 -5.25 -0.18 -27.35
N PRO A 197 -4.53 0.45 -26.40
CA PRO A 197 -4.95 1.68 -25.75
C PRO A 197 -5.18 2.79 -26.78
N LYS A 198 -6.17 3.64 -26.54
CA LYS A 198 -6.66 4.62 -27.50
C LYS A 198 -5.65 5.68 -28.03
N THR A 199 -4.43 5.91 -27.57
CA THR A 199 -3.47 7.02 -27.90
C THR A 199 -3.97 8.50 -28.14
N GLU A 200 -5.23 8.77 -28.50
CA GLU A 200 -5.80 10.09 -28.70
C GLU A 200 -6.65 10.57 -27.51
N GLY A 201 -6.03 11.45 -26.72
CA GLY A 201 -6.74 12.43 -25.89
C GLY A 201 -6.24 12.51 -24.46
N ALA A 202 -5.06 13.09 -24.23
CA ALA A 202 -4.82 13.79 -22.97
C ALA A 202 -5.92 14.86 -22.84
N SER A 203 -6.97 14.56 -22.09
CA SER A 203 -8.14 15.43 -22.02
C SER A 203 -7.68 16.80 -21.54
N ARG A 204 -7.82 17.81 -22.40
CA ARG A 204 -7.64 19.21 -22.01
C ARG A 204 -8.66 19.62 -20.92
N ASP A 205 -9.65 18.77 -20.65
CA ASP A 205 -10.69 18.97 -19.65
C ASP A 205 -10.95 17.67 -18.84
N PRO A 206 -10.23 17.46 -17.73
CA PRO A 206 -10.42 16.30 -16.86
C PRO A 206 -11.80 16.23 -16.21
N ALA A 207 -12.47 17.37 -15.96
CA ALA A 207 -13.82 17.38 -15.38
C ALA A 207 -14.86 16.81 -16.37
N ASN A 208 -14.77 17.20 -17.64
CA ASN A 208 -15.64 16.67 -18.68
C ASN A 208 -15.40 15.18 -18.92
N LEU A 209 -14.15 14.71 -18.88
CA LEU A 209 -13.83 13.28 -18.97
C LEU A 209 -14.54 12.46 -17.87
N LEU A 210 -14.43 12.90 -16.62
CA LEU A 210 -15.09 12.24 -15.49
C LEU A 210 -16.62 12.26 -15.64
N THR A 211 -17.17 13.40 -16.07
CA THR A 211 -18.61 13.56 -16.34
C THR A 211 -19.09 12.60 -17.43
N GLU A 212 -18.35 12.49 -18.53
CA GLU A 212 -18.67 11.60 -19.64
C GLU A 212 -18.58 10.13 -19.25
N ARG A 213 -17.57 9.74 -18.47
CA ARG A 213 -17.45 8.38 -17.92
C ARG A 213 -18.64 8.02 -17.03
N CYS A 214 -19.02 8.90 -16.10
CA CYS A 214 -20.22 8.71 -15.28
C CYS A 214 -21.50 8.61 -16.13
N ASN A 215 -21.69 9.51 -17.09
CA ASN A 215 -22.84 9.49 -17.98
C ASN A 215 -22.92 8.18 -18.77
N ARG A 216 -21.80 7.76 -19.37
CA ARG A 216 -21.71 6.52 -20.16
C ARG A 216 -22.10 5.29 -19.33
N GLU A 217 -21.61 5.21 -18.09
CA GLU A 217 -21.96 4.12 -17.18
C GLU A 217 -23.45 4.14 -16.82
N ILE A 218 -23.98 5.29 -16.43
CA ILE A 218 -25.39 5.44 -16.05
C ILE A 218 -26.30 5.08 -17.23
N GLN A 219 -25.99 5.54 -18.45
CA GLN A 219 -26.74 5.21 -19.66
C GLN A 219 -26.72 3.71 -19.96
N ALA A 220 -25.57 3.04 -19.78
CA ALA A 220 -25.50 1.60 -19.97
C ALA A 220 -26.34 0.85 -18.92
N LEU A 221 -26.35 1.31 -17.67
CA LEU A 221 -27.17 0.73 -16.60
C LEU A 221 -28.67 0.99 -16.80
N ILE A 222 -29.06 2.11 -17.41
CA ILE A 222 -30.44 2.36 -17.86
C ILE A 222 -30.83 1.35 -18.95
N LYS A 223 -29.99 1.18 -19.98
CA LYS A 223 -30.22 0.23 -21.08
C LYS A 223 -30.34 -1.22 -20.60
N GLN A 224 -29.54 -1.60 -19.60
CA GLN A 224 -29.58 -2.92 -18.96
C GLN A 224 -30.74 -3.08 -17.96
N GLY A 225 -31.54 -2.03 -17.72
CA GLY A 225 -32.73 -2.08 -16.88
C GLY A 225 -32.48 -1.96 -15.38
N TRP A 226 -31.26 -1.68 -14.93
CA TRP A 226 -30.94 -1.44 -13.51
C TRP A 226 -31.46 -0.10 -13.03
N LEU A 227 -31.39 0.89 -13.91
CA LEU A 227 -31.82 2.26 -13.64
C LEU A 227 -33.05 2.62 -14.47
N ARG A 228 -33.74 3.68 -14.04
CA ARG A 228 -34.78 4.36 -14.81
C ARG A 228 -34.48 5.85 -14.84
N LEU A 229 -34.76 6.49 -15.96
CA LEU A 229 -34.67 7.93 -16.07
C LEU A 229 -35.74 8.58 -15.17
N ASP A 230 -35.36 9.63 -14.44
CA ASP A 230 -36.30 10.46 -13.69
C ASP A 230 -37.17 11.26 -14.70
N PRO A 231 -38.45 11.56 -14.43
CA PRO A 231 -39.31 12.27 -15.39
C PRO A 231 -38.79 13.64 -15.81
N ARG A 232 -37.90 14.26 -15.01
CA ARG A 232 -37.24 15.53 -15.31
C ARG A 232 -36.07 15.39 -16.30
N GLY A 233 -35.66 14.17 -16.62
CA GLY A 233 -34.61 13.86 -17.61
C GLY A 233 -33.17 14.16 -17.18
N ASP A 234 -32.94 14.71 -15.99
CA ASP A 234 -31.64 15.16 -15.49
C ASP A 234 -30.84 14.07 -14.74
N SER A 235 -31.50 12.97 -14.40
CA SER A 235 -30.97 11.98 -13.45
C SER A 235 -31.61 10.61 -13.64
N ALA A 236 -30.97 9.62 -13.03
CA ALA A 236 -31.42 8.24 -13.00
C ALA A 236 -31.70 7.80 -11.57
N ARG A 237 -32.74 6.98 -11.40
CA ARG A 237 -33.12 6.35 -10.14
C ARG A 237 -32.99 4.85 -10.23
N LEU A 238 -32.75 4.21 -9.09
CA LEU A 238 -32.78 2.76 -8.97
C LEU A 238 -34.18 2.22 -9.29
N ARG A 239 -34.24 1.08 -9.98
CA ARG A 239 -35.45 0.26 -10.00
C ARG A 239 -35.59 -0.54 -8.69
N PRO A 240 -36.80 -0.99 -8.31
CA PRO A 240 -37.01 -1.76 -7.05
C PRO A 240 -36.05 -2.93 -6.86
N TRP A 241 -35.87 -3.73 -7.91
CA TRP A 241 -34.98 -4.87 -7.88
C TRP A 241 -33.50 -4.45 -7.77
N ALA A 242 -33.09 -3.37 -8.45
CA ALA A 242 -31.73 -2.82 -8.36
C ALA A 242 -31.43 -2.25 -6.97
N ALA A 243 -32.43 -1.62 -6.32
CA ALA A 243 -32.32 -1.17 -4.94
C ALA A 243 -32.22 -2.35 -3.97
N LEU A 244 -33.01 -3.41 -4.17
CA LEU A 244 -32.89 -4.66 -3.40
C LEU A 244 -31.50 -5.27 -3.53
N THR A 245 -31.00 -5.46 -4.75
CA THR A 245 -29.66 -6.04 -4.98
C THR A 245 -28.55 -5.16 -4.43
N SER A 246 -28.67 -3.84 -4.57
CA SER A 246 -27.69 -2.88 -4.03
C SER A 246 -27.63 -2.94 -2.50
N ALA A 247 -28.80 -2.90 -1.84
CA ALA A 247 -28.89 -3.00 -0.39
C ALA A 247 -28.37 -4.36 0.09
N TRP A 248 -28.73 -5.44 -0.60
CA TRP A 248 -28.29 -6.81 -0.29
C TRP A 248 -26.76 -6.95 -0.37
N ARG A 249 -26.13 -6.41 -1.42
CA ARG A 249 -24.67 -6.47 -1.60
C ARG A 249 -23.91 -5.59 -0.61
N GLN A 250 -24.52 -4.53 -0.10
CA GLN A 250 -23.90 -3.59 0.83
C GLN A 250 -24.21 -3.87 2.30
N ALA A 251 -25.14 -4.79 2.60
CA ALA A 251 -25.52 -5.11 3.97
C ALA A 251 -24.47 -6.00 4.65
N TRP A 252 -24.27 -5.79 5.95
CA TRP A 252 -23.49 -6.71 6.77
C TRP A 252 -24.30 -7.98 7.06
N PRO A 253 -23.70 -9.19 6.99
CA PRO A 253 -22.28 -9.48 6.72
C PRO A 253 -21.96 -9.74 5.23
N LEU A 254 -22.95 -9.66 4.34
CA LEU A 254 -22.81 -10.01 2.91
C LEU A 254 -21.80 -9.13 2.18
N GLN A 255 -21.68 -7.87 2.57
CA GLN A 255 -20.70 -6.93 2.00
C GLN A 255 -19.29 -7.52 1.97
N SER A 256 -18.83 -8.13 3.07
CA SER A 256 -17.51 -8.74 3.16
C SER A 256 -17.37 -9.96 2.23
N LEU A 257 -18.44 -10.76 2.10
CA LEU A 257 -18.46 -11.92 1.21
C LEU A 257 -18.39 -11.50 -0.26
N TYR A 258 -19.17 -10.49 -0.66
CA TYR A 258 -19.14 -9.96 -2.03
C TYR A 258 -17.79 -9.32 -2.35
N LEU A 259 -17.21 -8.59 -1.41
CA LEU A 259 -15.90 -7.99 -1.58
C LEU A 259 -14.81 -9.05 -1.74
N TRP A 260 -14.83 -10.09 -0.90
CA TRP A 260 -13.91 -11.22 -1.02
C TRP A 260 -14.10 -11.99 -2.32
N ALA A 261 -15.34 -12.19 -2.77
CA ALA A 261 -15.63 -12.84 -4.05
C ALA A 261 -15.14 -12.01 -5.25
N ALA A 262 -15.30 -10.67 -5.20
CA ALA A 262 -14.80 -9.76 -6.22
C ALA A 262 -13.26 -9.76 -6.27
N ASP A 263 -12.61 -9.70 -5.10
CA ASP A 263 -11.15 -9.80 -4.97
C ASP A 263 -10.62 -11.13 -5.50
N ARG A 264 -11.21 -12.26 -5.07
CA ARG A 264 -10.84 -13.59 -5.55
C ARG A 264 -11.00 -13.74 -7.05
N ARG A 265 -12.10 -13.24 -7.63
CA ARG A 265 -12.30 -13.25 -9.09
C ARG A 265 -11.24 -12.42 -9.80
N SER A 266 -10.90 -11.25 -9.26
CA SER A 266 -9.87 -10.37 -9.82
C SER A 266 -8.50 -11.05 -9.81
N ARG A 267 -8.12 -11.67 -8.68
CA ARG A 267 -6.89 -12.48 -8.57
C ARG A 267 -6.86 -13.65 -9.55
N GLN A 268 -7.98 -14.35 -9.74
CA GLN A 268 -8.07 -15.43 -10.73
C GLN A 268 -7.90 -14.93 -12.17
N LEU A 269 -8.44 -13.77 -12.50
CA LEU A 269 -8.26 -13.16 -13.83
C LEU A 269 -6.80 -12.74 -14.05
N LEU A 270 -6.16 -12.16 -13.04
CA LEU A 270 -4.74 -11.78 -13.10
C LEU A 270 -3.84 -13.02 -13.23
N ALA A 271 -4.09 -14.07 -12.45
CA ALA A 271 -3.34 -15.33 -12.53
C ALA A 271 -3.46 -16.01 -13.90
N LYS A 272 -4.64 -15.94 -14.55
CA LYS A 272 -4.82 -16.43 -15.93
C LYS A 272 -3.96 -15.69 -16.95
N ASN A 273 -3.58 -14.45 -16.66
CA ASN A 273 -2.66 -13.66 -17.45
C ASN A 273 -1.23 -13.71 -16.87
N GLY A 274 -0.90 -14.70 -16.02
CA GLY A 274 0.44 -14.91 -15.47
C GLY A 274 0.88 -13.87 -14.43
N LEU A 275 -0.05 -13.11 -13.84
CA LEU A 275 0.25 -12.11 -12.81
C LEU A 275 0.06 -12.69 -11.42
N ASP A 276 1.13 -12.67 -10.62
CA ASP A 276 1.10 -13.11 -9.23
C ASP A 276 0.81 -11.94 -8.29
N VAL A 277 -0.44 -11.85 -7.86
CA VAL A 277 -0.92 -10.80 -6.95
C VAL A 277 -0.38 -10.96 -5.53
N ALA A 278 0.02 -12.18 -5.12
CA ALA A 278 0.46 -12.43 -3.74
C ALA A 278 1.71 -11.60 -3.38
N LYS A 279 2.57 -11.32 -4.37
CA LYS A 279 3.79 -10.49 -4.21
C LYS A 279 3.51 -9.02 -3.88
N PHE A 280 2.28 -8.56 -4.14
CA PHE A 280 1.89 -7.16 -3.99
C PHE A 280 0.98 -6.92 -2.77
N ALA A 281 0.69 -7.96 -1.99
CA ALA A 281 -0.15 -7.88 -0.79
C ALA A 281 0.68 -8.20 0.45
N GLY A 282 0.45 -7.46 1.54
CA GLY A 282 1.17 -7.66 2.80
C GLY A 282 1.60 -6.34 3.43
N GLY A 283 2.61 -6.42 4.29
CA GLY A 283 3.25 -5.25 4.87
C GLY A 283 4.13 -4.54 3.84
N ALA A 284 4.40 -3.25 4.08
CA ALA A 284 5.32 -2.47 3.26
C ALA A 284 6.66 -3.19 2.94
N PRO A 285 7.38 -3.78 3.92
CA PRO A 285 8.68 -4.39 3.66
C PRO A 285 8.64 -5.68 2.83
N SER A 286 7.46 -6.29 2.64
CA SER A 286 7.30 -7.51 1.84
C SER A 286 6.87 -7.26 0.39
N ILE A 287 6.49 -6.02 0.05
CA ILE A 287 5.95 -5.68 -1.26
C ILE A 287 7.06 -5.01 -2.07
N GLU A 288 7.62 -5.70 -3.06
CA GLU A 288 8.52 -5.10 -4.04
C GLU A 288 7.72 -4.34 -5.10
N VAL A 289 7.94 -3.02 -5.20
CA VAL A 289 7.24 -2.15 -6.16
C VAL A 289 8.08 -1.83 -7.38
N PHE A 290 9.39 -1.96 -7.27
CA PHE A 290 10.34 -1.71 -8.35
C PHE A 290 11.51 -2.68 -8.23
N ARG A 291 11.97 -3.20 -9.36
CA ARG A 291 13.13 -4.10 -9.43
C ARG A 291 13.96 -3.77 -10.66
N GLN A 292 15.27 -3.72 -10.49
CA GLN A 292 16.23 -3.52 -11.58
C GLN A 292 17.43 -4.47 -11.44
N PRO A 293 18.02 -4.92 -12.57
CA PRO A 293 19.28 -5.65 -12.55
C PRO A 293 20.44 -4.72 -12.17
N LEU A 294 21.47 -5.26 -11.52
CA LEU A 294 22.71 -4.55 -11.26
C LEU A 294 23.53 -4.44 -12.56
N THR A 295 23.97 -3.23 -12.88
CA THR A 295 24.64 -2.90 -14.16
C THR A 295 26.06 -3.49 -14.30
N ALA A 296 26.65 -4.02 -13.22
CA ALA A 296 27.95 -4.68 -13.24
C ALA A 296 28.05 -5.75 -12.14
N VAL A 297 28.72 -6.87 -12.44
CA VAL A 297 29.11 -7.91 -11.47
C VAL A 297 30.35 -7.41 -10.72
N THR A 298 30.16 -6.47 -9.81
CA THR A 298 31.21 -6.07 -8.88
C THR A 298 30.95 -6.78 -7.56
N THR A 299 31.99 -7.34 -6.93
CA THR A 299 31.85 -7.96 -5.61
C THR A 299 31.48 -6.88 -4.59
N ILE A 300 30.29 -7.01 -3.99
CA ILE A 300 29.82 -6.09 -2.96
C ILE A 300 30.24 -6.67 -1.62
N ASP A 301 31.41 -6.22 -1.15
CA ASP A 301 32.09 -6.83 0.00
C ASP A 301 31.67 -6.23 1.36
N GLY A 302 30.93 -5.11 1.36
CA GLY A 302 30.55 -4.38 2.57
C GLY A 302 29.30 -3.51 2.42
N ALA A 303 28.73 -3.10 3.56
CA ALA A 303 27.49 -2.33 3.58
C ALA A 303 27.68 -0.92 3.00
N ARG A 304 28.88 -0.34 3.09
CA ARG A 304 29.20 0.94 2.45
C ARG A 304 29.21 0.82 0.93
N ALA A 305 29.86 -0.22 0.39
CA ALA A 305 29.91 -0.45 -1.05
C ALA A 305 28.51 -0.68 -1.63
N GLY A 306 27.66 -1.45 -0.93
CA GLY A 306 26.27 -1.64 -1.36
C GLY A 306 25.44 -0.35 -1.33
N TYR A 307 25.71 0.57 -0.39
CA TYR A 307 25.00 1.84 -0.28
C TYR A 307 25.19 2.72 -1.53
N GLU A 308 26.36 2.68 -2.16
CA GLU A 308 26.63 3.43 -3.41
C GLU A 308 25.71 3.00 -4.56
N TYR A 309 25.35 1.72 -4.63
CA TYR A 309 24.39 1.20 -5.63
C TYR A 309 22.94 1.54 -5.31
N VAL A 310 22.61 1.59 -4.01
CA VAL A 310 21.26 1.81 -3.51
C VAL A 310 20.87 3.28 -3.55
N TRP A 311 21.83 4.18 -3.32
CA TRP A 311 21.60 5.61 -3.18
C TRP A 311 20.85 6.26 -4.37
N PRO A 312 21.18 5.98 -5.65
CA PRO A 312 20.43 6.54 -6.77
C PRO A 312 18.94 6.15 -6.76
N LEU A 313 18.64 4.90 -6.40
CA LEU A 313 17.25 4.42 -6.33
C LEU A 313 16.52 5.03 -5.12
N ALA A 314 17.21 5.25 -4.00
CA ALA A 314 16.66 5.95 -2.85
C ALA A 314 16.26 7.39 -3.22
N GLN A 315 17.15 8.11 -3.91
CA GLN A 315 16.90 9.48 -4.37
C GLN A 315 15.78 9.56 -5.41
N GLN A 316 15.65 8.54 -6.28
CA GLN A 316 14.53 8.45 -7.21
C GLN A 316 13.20 8.18 -6.50
N THR A 317 13.23 7.39 -5.42
CA THR A 317 12.03 7.06 -4.63
C THR A 317 11.57 8.25 -3.79
N ASP A 318 12.50 8.91 -3.11
CA ASP A 318 12.27 10.14 -2.35
C ASP A 318 13.59 10.91 -2.19
N GLY A 319 13.70 12.08 -2.82
CA GLY A 319 14.90 12.91 -2.76
C GLY A 319 15.27 13.43 -1.37
N ARG A 320 14.35 13.35 -0.39
CA ARG A 320 14.59 13.75 1.00
C ARG A 320 14.91 12.57 1.92
N ALA A 321 14.94 11.35 1.38
CA ALA A 321 15.23 10.15 2.14
C ALA A 321 16.64 10.20 2.74
N VAL A 322 16.71 9.88 4.03
CA VAL A 322 17.94 9.62 4.75
C VAL A 322 18.00 8.16 5.15
N LEU A 323 19.21 7.59 5.14
CA LEU A 323 19.41 6.23 5.62
C LEU A 323 19.18 6.19 7.14
N GLU A 324 18.37 5.23 7.59
CA GLU A 324 18.10 4.99 9.01
C GLU A 324 18.92 3.81 9.53
N SER A 325 18.85 2.69 8.82
CA SER A 325 19.53 1.45 9.23
C SER A 325 19.87 0.58 8.02
N VAL A 326 20.79 -0.35 8.25
CA VAL A 326 21.15 -1.40 7.29
C VAL A 326 21.07 -2.73 7.98
N VAL A 327 20.42 -3.71 7.35
CA VAL A 327 20.39 -5.11 7.79
C VAL A 327 21.02 -5.96 6.70
N VAL A 328 21.93 -6.84 7.09
CA VAL A 328 22.62 -7.77 6.20
C VAL A 328 22.26 -9.18 6.63
N GLU A 329 21.67 -9.95 5.73
CA GLU A 329 21.41 -11.37 5.94
C GLU A 329 22.59 -12.20 5.42
N PHE A 330 23.04 -13.19 6.19
CA PHE A 330 24.14 -14.07 5.79
C PHE A 330 23.64 -15.36 5.16
N ASP A 331 24.42 -15.92 4.24
CA ASP A 331 24.19 -17.28 3.76
C ASP A 331 24.61 -18.32 4.83
N VAL A 332 23.62 -18.99 5.40
CA VAL A 332 23.77 -20.05 6.41
C VAL A 332 24.51 -21.29 5.84
N SER A 333 24.53 -21.46 4.52
CA SER A 333 25.16 -22.61 3.84
C SER A 333 26.66 -22.42 3.56
N ALA A 334 27.17 -21.20 3.69
CA ALA A 334 28.56 -20.88 3.39
C ALA A 334 29.51 -21.22 4.55
N ILE A 335 30.72 -21.69 4.21
CA ILE A 335 31.78 -22.03 5.19
C ILE A 335 32.27 -20.77 5.94
N SER A 336 32.15 -19.61 5.31
CA SER A 336 32.38 -18.28 5.88
C SER A 336 31.11 -17.44 5.66
N PRO A 337 30.66 -16.61 6.61
CA PRO A 337 29.50 -15.75 6.39
C PRO A 337 29.75 -14.88 5.16
N PHE A 338 28.93 -15.12 4.14
CA PHE A 338 28.89 -14.30 2.95
C PHE A 338 27.58 -13.50 2.98
N PRO A 339 27.62 -12.19 2.76
CA PRO A 339 26.42 -11.38 2.65
C PRO A 339 25.53 -11.87 1.51
N ARG A 340 24.31 -12.28 1.82
CA ARG A 340 23.33 -12.75 0.84
C ARG A 340 22.45 -11.61 0.35
N GLU A 341 21.88 -10.84 1.28
CA GLU A 341 21.02 -9.71 0.98
C GLU A 341 21.37 -8.55 1.91
N PHE A 342 21.45 -7.34 1.35
CA PHE A 342 21.54 -6.10 2.10
C PHE A 342 20.21 -5.37 2.00
N ARG A 343 19.63 -5.02 3.14
CA ARG A 343 18.42 -4.20 3.26
C ARG A 343 18.79 -2.86 3.84
N TYR A 344 18.53 -1.80 3.08
CA TYR A 344 18.74 -0.41 3.51
C TYR A 344 17.39 0.22 3.79
N SER A 345 17.14 0.59 5.04
CA SER A 345 15.91 1.26 5.45
C SER A 345 16.10 2.76 5.39
N PHE A 346 15.20 3.43 4.69
CA PHE A 346 15.19 4.87 4.50
C PHE A 346 13.99 5.49 5.18
N LYS A 347 14.19 6.69 5.72
CA LYS A 347 13.13 7.55 6.23
C LYS A 347 13.25 8.95 5.67
N SER A 348 12.13 9.60 5.44
CA SER A 348 12.06 11.02 5.13
C SER A 348 10.95 11.69 5.92
N HIS A 349 11.00 13.02 6.00
CA HIS A 349 9.90 13.80 6.52
C HIS A 349 9.68 15.06 5.68
N ALA A 350 8.45 15.57 5.72
CA ALA A 350 8.08 16.83 5.09
C ALA A 350 7.12 17.62 5.99
N ASP A 351 7.51 18.84 6.30
CA ASP A 351 6.72 19.76 7.10
C ASP A 351 5.88 20.68 6.20
N HIS A 352 4.59 20.78 6.51
CA HIS A 352 3.63 21.61 5.80
C HIS A 352 2.99 22.63 6.74
N ALA A 353 3.73 23.71 7.02
CA ALA A 353 3.37 24.71 8.03
C ALA A 353 1.96 25.30 7.88
N GLN A 354 1.49 25.54 6.65
CA GLN A 354 0.15 26.10 6.40
C GLN A 354 -0.99 25.20 6.91
N ARG A 355 -0.77 23.88 6.90
CA ARG A 355 -1.73 22.89 7.39
C ARG A 355 -1.37 22.36 8.78
N ARG A 356 -0.16 22.70 9.26
CA ARG A 356 0.46 22.19 10.50
C ARG A 356 0.51 20.67 10.51
N ILE A 357 0.86 20.10 9.35
CA ILE A 357 1.00 18.67 9.13
C ILE A 357 2.46 18.35 8.90
N ARG A 358 2.97 17.35 9.61
CA ARG A 358 4.24 16.68 9.31
C ARG A 358 3.93 15.31 8.73
N ARG A 359 4.56 14.99 7.60
CA ARG A 359 4.45 13.68 6.96
C ARG A 359 5.75 12.91 7.12
N TYR A 360 5.63 11.61 7.34
CA TYR A 360 6.74 10.66 7.35
C TYR A 360 6.57 9.66 6.23
N CYS A 361 7.70 9.24 5.68
CA CYS A 361 7.78 8.24 4.63
C CYS A 361 8.90 7.28 5.01
N SER A 362 8.62 5.97 4.97
CA SER A 362 9.61 4.92 5.17
C SER A 362 9.51 3.87 4.07
N PHE A 363 10.66 3.38 3.63
CA PHE A 363 10.75 2.32 2.64
C PHE A 363 12.11 1.63 2.75
N ASP A 364 12.19 0.42 2.19
CA ASP A 364 13.42 -0.34 2.13
C ASP A 364 13.91 -0.46 0.69
N ILE A 365 15.21 -0.57 0.52
CA ILE A 365 15.82 -1.05 -0.72
C ILE A 365 16.61 -2.32 -0.41
N LEU A 366 16.26 -3.38 -1.12
CA LEU A 366 16.89 -4.69 -1.07
C LEU A 366 17.93 -4.78 -2.18
N LEU A 367 19.14 -5.15 -1.81
CA LEU A 367 20.26 -5.41 -2.69
C LEU A 367 20.66 -6.87 -2.50
N ASP A 368 20.46 -7.67 -3.54
CA ASP A 368 20.92 -9.06 -3.61
C ASP A 368 22.08 -9.12 -4.61
N PRO A 369 23.34 -9.13 -4.14
CA PRO A 369 24.51 -9.19 -5.01
C PRO A 369 24.60 -10.52 -5.76
N MET A 370 24.10 -11.63 -5.19
CA MET A 370 24.18 -12.95 -5.80
C MET A 370 23.18 -13.11 -6.94
N ALA A 371 21.94 -12.64 -6.74
CA ALA A 371 20.94 -12.58 -7.79
C ALA A 371 21.20 -11.45 -8.79
N GLY A 372 22.09 -10.51 -8.45
CA GLY A 372 22.40 -9.36 -9.29
C GLY A 372 21.23 -8.37 -9.37
N THR A 373 20.46 -8.21 -8.29
CA THR A 373 19.23 -7.39 -8.31
C THR A 373 19.15 -6.36 -7.21
N LEU A 374 18.53 -5.23 -7.54
CA LEU A 374 18.15 -4.16 -6.64
C LEU A 374 16.63 -3.99 -6.68
N ALA A 375 15.97 -3.93 -5.54
CA ALA A 375 14.52 -3.77 -5.45
C ALA A 375 14.13 -2.74 -4.39
N ALA A 376 13.15 -1.88 -4.70
CA ALA A 376 12.55 -0.98 -3.72
C ALA A 376 11.23 -1.57 -3.21
N THR A 377 10.97 -1.44 -1.92
CA THR A 377 9.73 -1.89 -1.30
C THR A 377 8.65 -0.81 -1.31
N ALA A 378 7.42 -1.19 -0.96
CA ALA A 378 6.32 -0.26 -0.78
C ALA A 378 6.65 0.76 0.31
N THR A 379 6.09 1.96 0.17
CA THR A 379 6.38 3.08 1.07
C THR A 379 5.27 3.22 2.09
N GLU A 380 5.63 3.05 3.35
CA GLU A 380 4.73 3.35 4.46
C GLU A 380 4.73 4.86 4.71
N ARG A 381 3.53 5.41 4.90
CA ARG A 381 3.30 6.86 5.04
C ARG A 381 2.47 7.12 6.27
N GLU A 382 3.00 7.98 7.13
CA GLU A 382 2.38 8.39 8.37
C GLU A 382 2.31 9.92 8.42
N PHE A 383 1.45 10.45 9.29
CA PHE A 383 1.33 11.89 9.47
C PHE A 383 1.01 12.24 10.92
N GLU A 384 1.52 13.39 11.33
CA GLU A 384 1.19 14.07 12.58
C GLU A 384 0.55 15.41 12.22
N GLN A 385 -0.55 15.76 12.87
CA GLN A 385 -1.24 17.03 12.65
C GLN A 385 -1.40 17.76 13.98
N ALA A 386 -0.87 18.99 14.03
CA ALA A 386 -1.05 19.87 15.18
C ALA A 386 -2.37 20.65 15.08
N ALA A 387 -3.05 20.81 16.22
CA ALA A 387 -4.31 21.54 16.35
C ALA A 387 -4.10 23.05 16.29
N ASP A 388 -2.99 23.54 16.85
CA ASP A 388 -2.65 24.95 16.95
C ASP A 388 -1.18 25.26 16.64
N ASP A 389 -0.84 26.55 16.62
CA ASP A 389 0.51 27.01 16.29
C ASP A 389 1.54 26.68 17.39
N SER A 390 1.10 26.53 18.64
CA SER A 390 1.98 26.17 19.76
C SER A 390 2.39 24.70 19.63
N GLU A 391 1.42 23.81 19.42
CA GLU A 391 1.67 22.40 19.16
C GLU A 391 2.52 22.21 17.89
N TRP A 392 2.30 23.03 16.86
CA TRP A 392 3.15 23.01 15.66
C TRP A 392 4.60 23.40 15.95
N GLN A 393 4.83 24.42 16.78
CA GLN A 393 6.18 24.81 17.18
C GLN A 393 6.86 23.71 18.01
N GLU A 394 6.13 23.07 18.91
CA GLU A 394 6.65 21.93 19.70
C GLU A 394 7.00 20.75 18.80
N LEU A 395 6.10 20.38 17.87
CA LEU A 395 6.31 19.33 16.88
C LEU A 395 7.57 19.61 16.06
N THR A 396 7.77 20.87 15.64
CA THR A 396 8.88 21.25 14.76
C THR A 396 10.18 21.63 15.46
N ALA A 397 10.19 21.74 16.79
CA ALA A 397 11.37 22.11 17.56
C ALA A 397 12.51 21.08 17.48
N THR A 398 12.20 19.81 17.25
CA THR A 398 13.20 18.73 17.16
C THR A 398 13.29 18.21 15.73
N ALA A 399 14.51 18.08 15.20
CA ALA A 399 14.74 17.40 13.93
C ALA A 399 14.33 15.93 14.09
N PRO A 400 13.34 15.43 13.33
CA PRO A 400 12.72 14.15 13.64
C PRO A 400 13.57 12.95 13.22
N LEU A 401 14.62 13.15 12.41
CA LEU A 401 15.44 12.08 11.85
C LEU A 401 16.93 12.38 12.02
N ALA A 402 17.65 11.46 12.65
CA ALA A 402 19.12 11.43 12.65
C ALA A 402 19.60 10.52 11.50
N PRO A 403 20.35 11.04 10.51
CA PRO A 403 20.78 10.24 9.36
C PRO A 403 21.96 9.33 9.75
N LEU A 404 21.87 8.05 9.40
CA LEU A 404 23.01 7.13 9.41
C LEU A 404 23.93 7.47 8.23
N ARG A 405 25.16 7.89 8.53
CA ARG A 405 26.15 8.27 7.51
C ARG A 405 27.32 7.30 7.51
N PHE A 406 27.71 6.84 6.34
CA PHE A 406 28.95 6.09 6.12
C PHE A 406 30.16 7.03 6.11
N ASP A 407 30.45 7.65 7.25
CA ASP A 407 31.63 8.50 7.37
C ASP A 407 32.92 7.67 7.22
N PRO A 408 34.05 8.26 6.76
CA PRO A 408 35.30 7.53 6.52
C PRO A 408 35.82 6.74 7.73
N TRP A 409 35.55 7.22 8.95
CA TRP A 409 35.94 6.60 10.22
C TRP A 409 34.99 5.50 10.72
N LEU A 410 33.82 5.32 10.09
CA LEU A 410 32.89 4.25 10.46
C LEU A 410 33.43 2.91 9.94
N ARG A 411 33.64 1.95 10.83
CA ARG A 411 34.08 0.60 10.47
C ARG A 411 32.92 -0.14 9.81
N ASP A 412 33.16 -0.58 8.57
CA ASP A 412 32.19 -1.35 7.80
C ASP A 412 32.13 -2.81 8.31
N LEU A 413 31.18 -3.58 7.78
CA LEU A 413 30.87 -4.95 8.19
C LEU A 413 32.11 -5.85 8.17
N ASP A 414 32.89 -5.79 7.09
CA ASP A 414 34.13 -6.55 6.90
C ASP A 414 35.14 -6.38 8.05
N SER A 415 35.18 -5.18 8.62
CA SER A 415 36.11 -4.77 9.64
C SER A 415 35.67 -5.19 11.05
N VAL A 416 34.36 -5.27 11.30
CA VAL A 416 33.80 -5.62 12.62
C VAL A 416 33.47 -7.11 12.75
N LEU A 417 33.19 -7.79 11.63
CA LEU A 417 32.73 -9.17 11.60
C LEU A 417 33.71 -10.17 12.25
N PRO A 418 35.05 -10.12 12.01
CA PRO A 418 35.99 -11.03 12.66
C PRO A 418 36.00 -10.90 14.19
N THR A 419 35.88 -9.66 14.69
CA THR A 419 35.83 -9.35 16.12
C THR A 419 34.53 -9.87 16.73
N ALA A 420 33.40 -9.67 16.05
CA ALA A 420 32.09 -10.16 16.45
C ALA A 420 32.05 -11.69 16.51
N GLN A 421 32.56 -12.38 15.48
CA GLN A 421 32.65 -13.84 15.43
C GLN A 421 33.48 -14.41 16.58
N THR A 422 34.63 -13.79 16.86
CA THR A 422 35.49 -14.21 17.98
C THR A 422 34.77 -14.08 19.33
N ALA A 423 33.97 -13.03 19.50
CA ALA A 423 33.19 -12.81 20.70
C ALA A 423 32.02 -13.81 20.84
N LEU A 424 31.30 -14.05 19.74
CA LEU A 424 30.22 -15.03 19.66
C LEU A 424 30.73 -16.44 19.95
N ALA A 425 31.85 -16.85 19.34
CA ALA A 425 32.46 -18.15 19.56
C ALA A 425 32.89 -18.38 21.03
N ARG A 426 33.35 -17.33 21.72
CA ARG A 426 33.64 -17.39 23.17
C ARG A 426 32.36 -17.56 24.00
N GLY A 427 31.25 -16.95 23.60
CA GLY A 427 29.96 -17.07 24.27
C GLY A 427 29.23 -18.39 24.00
N ALA A 428 29.56 -19.08 22.90
CA ALA A 428 28.92 -20.31 22.48
C ALA A 428 29.27 -21.54 23.32
N ASN A 429 30.26 -21.46 24.23
CA ASN A 429 30.71 -22.59 25.07
C ASN A 429 31.01 -23.88 24.27
N GLY A 430 31.59 -23.73 23.06
CA GLY A 430 31.93 -24.87 22.19
C GLY A 430 30.81 -25.35 21.26
N LYS A 431 29.64 -24.69 21.25
CA LYS A 431 28.59 -24.94 20.25
C LYS A 431 29.00 -24.39 18.88
N LYS A 432 28.56 -25.05 17.81
CA LYS A 432 28.67 -24.49 16.47
C LYS A 432 27.67 -23.35 16.33
N LEU A 433 28.09 -22.31 15.61
CA LEU A 433 27.28 -21.13 15.35
C LEU A 433 27.05 -20.98 13.86
N ALA A 434 25.81 -20.67 13.51
CA ALA A 434 25.40 -20.23 12.20
C ALA A 434 25.19 -18.70 12.23
N PRO A 435 25.97 -17.91 11.48
CA PRO A 435 25.71 -16.47 11.34
C PRO A 435 24.35 -16.26 10.68
N ASP A 436 23.57 -15.32 11.21
CA ASP A 436 22.20 -15.05 10.77
C ASP A 436 22.11 -13.70 10.07
N SER A 437 22.37 -12.63 10.83
CA SER A 437 22.23 -11.27 10.35
C SER A 437 23.19 -10.30 11.06
N ALA A 438 23.44 -9.17 10.41
CA ALA A 438 24.14 -8.02 10.99
C ALA A 438 23.35 -6.74 10.72
N SER A 439 23.10 -5.94 11.76
CA SER A 439 22.32 -4.71 11.66
C SER A 439 23.16 -3.51 12.09
N LEU A 440 23.24 -2.48 11.24
CA LEU A 440 23.81 -1.17 11.54
C LEU A 440 22.67 -0.18 11.80
N TYR A 441 22.62 0.42 12.98
CA TYR A 441 21.59 1.39 13.37
C TYR A 441 22.16 2.50 14.25
N LEU A 442 21.38 3.57 14.44
CA LEU A 442 21.70 4.64 15.38
C LEU A 442 20.93 4.45 16.69
N GLU A 443 21.63 4.58 17.81
CA GLU A 443 21.05 4.70 19.15
C GLU A 443 21.63 5.96 19.80
N ASP A 444 20.78 6.91 20.19
CA ASP A 444 21.15 8.25 20.68
C ASP A 444 22.17 8.98 19.76
N GLY A 445 22.00 8.83 18.44
CA GLY A 445 22.87 9.43 17.41
C GLY A 445 24.24 8.77 17.26
N ARG A 446 24.47 7.63 17.92
CA ARG A 446 25.72 6.85 17.82
C ARG A 446 25.48 5.57 17.01
N PRO A 447 26.36 5.23 16.06
CA PRO A 447 26.19 4.05 15.22
C PRO A 447 26.68 2.77 15.90
N PHE A 448 25.85 1.73 15.86
CA PHE A 448 26.14 0.42 16.42
C PHE A 448 25.91 -0.68 15.40
N TRP A 449 26.79 -1.68 15.43
CA TRP A 449 26.61 -2.95 14.75
C TRP A 449 26.09 -3.99 15.75
N GLN A 450 24.96 -4.62 15.44
CA GLN A 450 24.47 -5.81 16.14
C GLN A 450 24.61 -7.01 15.21
N ILE A 451 25.37 -8.02 15.62
CA ILE A 451 25.54 -9.27 14.87
C ILE A 451 24.82 -10.38 15.63
N VAL A 452 23.98 -11.12 14.92
CA VAL A 452 23.18 -12.23 15.45
C VAL A 452 23.65 -13.54 14.83
N ALA A 453 23.74 -14.58 15.66
CA ALA A 453 24.04 -15.94 15.24
C ALA A 453 23.18 -16.92 16.04
N TRP A 454 22.84 -18.05 15.43
CA TRP A 454 22.12 -19.14 16.07
C TRP A 454 23.08 -20.27 16.45
N ALA A 455 22.93 -20.79 17.65
CA ALA A 455 23.55 -22.05 18.02
C ALA A 455 22.73 -23.24 17.51
N ASP A 456 23.35 -24.42 17.43
CA ASP A 456 22.70 -25.66 16.96
C ASP A 456 21.44 -26.08 17.76
N ASP A 457 21.21 -25.49 18.94
CA ASP A 457 20.04 -25.74 19.79
C ASP A 457 18.96 -24.65 19.68
N ASP A 458 18.97 -23.89 18.58
CA ASP A 458 18.07 -22.76 18.31
C ASP A 458 18.14 -21.66 19.39
N THR A 459 19.28 -21.52 20.08
CA THR A 459 19.52 -20.38 20.98
C THR A 459 20.11 -19.21 20.19
N PRO A 460 19.46 -18.02 20.19
CA PRO A 460 20.03 -16.84 19.56
C PRO A 460 21.12 -16.24 20.47
N LEU A 461 22.27 -15.93 19.88
CA LEU A 461 23.34 -15.15 20.48
C LEU A 461 23.54 -13.88 19.68
N PHE A 462 23.88 -12.77 20.35
CA PHE A 462 24.16 -11.51 19.68
C PHE A 462 25.34 -10.79 20.33
N VAL A 463 25.98 -9.93 19.54
CA VAL A 463 27.03 -9.02 20.05
C VAL A 463 26.77 -7.64 19.46
N ILE A 464 26.89 -6.61 20.29
CA ILE A 464 26.79 -5.21 19.87
C ILE A 464 28.18 -4.58 19.93
N LEU A 465 28.60 -3.98 18.82
CA LEU A 465 29.85 -3.25 18.69
C LEU A 465 29.56 -1.79 18.34
N ASP A 466 30.33 -0.88 18.92
CA ASP A 466 30.37 0.51 18.48
C ASP A 466 31.02 0.57 17.09
N ALA A 467 30.29 1.10 16.10
CA ALA A 467 30.75 1.12 14.71
C ALA A 467 31.92 2.08 14.47
N ARG A 468 32.22 3.00 15.39
CA ARG A 468 33.40 3.89 15.28
C ARG A 468 34.64 3.22 15.84
N SER A 469 34.54 2.65 17.03
CA SER A 469 35.70 2.07 17.73
C SER A 469 35.95 0.60 17.37
N GLY A 470 34.90 -0.14 16.98
CA GLY A 470 34.93 -1.59 16.83
C GLY A 470 34.94 -2.35 18.16
N ILE A 471 34.71 -1.65 19.28
CA ILE A 471 34.72 -2.22 20.63
C ILE A 471 33.35 -2.83 20.93
N ILE A 472 33.36 -3.98 21.59
CA ILE A 472 32.15 -4.66 22.03
C ILE A 472 31.56 -3.93 23.23
N VAL A 473 30.31 -3.50 23.09
CA VAL A 473 29.55 -2.75 24.11
C VAL A 473 28.62 -3.69 24.88
N LYS A 474 28.09 -4.73 24.22
CA LYS A 474 27.17 -5.70 24.81
C LYS A 474 27.32 -7.09 24.17
N ARG A 475 27.03 -8.13 24.94
CA ARG A 475 26.98 -9.54 24.52
C ARG A 475 25.78 -10.23 25.15
#